data_AF-A0A7Y3YVJ5-F1
#
_entry.id   AF-A0A7Y3YVJ5-F1
#
_cell.length_a   1.000
_cell.length_b   1.000
_cell.length_c   1.000
_cell.angle_alpha   90.00
_cell.angle_beta   90.00
_cell.angle_gamma   90.00
#
_symmetry.space_group_name_H-M   'P 1'
#
loop_
_entity.id
_entity.type
_entity.pdbx_description
1 polymer ?
#
loop_
_entity_poly.entity_id
_entity_poly.type
_entity_poly.pdbx_seq_one_letter_code
_entity_poly.pdbx_strand_id
1 'polypeptide(L)' 'MTSRNVTEFQLIANAKGWKFEEIAKRWGKSERQLSRIAKAGEQRDLDAVNGLPNKDNEQKG' A
#
# COMPACT_ATOMS: atom_id res chain seq x y z
N MET A 1 3.40 20.73 -14.13
CA MET A 1 2.71 20.09 -12.98
C MET A 1 2.99 18.60 -13.07
N THR A 2 3.68 18.00 -12.09
CA THR A 2 4.07 16.59 -12.18
C THR A 2 2.84 15.71 -11.99
N SER A 3 2.36 15.10 -13.06
CA SER A 3 1.33 14.07 -13.04
C SER A 3 1.80 12.97 -12.07
N ARG A 4 1.24 12.93 -10.86
CA ARG A 4 1.53 11.83 -9.94
C ARG A 4 0.88 10.58 -10.51
N ASN A 5 1.68 9.74 -11.15
CA ASN A 5 1.25 8.40 -11.53
C ASN A 5 1.00 7.63 -10.23
N VAL A 6 -0.25 7.61 -9.81
CA VAL A 6 -0.71 6.77 -8.69
C VAL A 6 -0.59 5.33 -9.15
N THR A 7 0.12 4.51 -8.39
CA THR A 7 0.34 3.11 -8.75
C THR A 7 -0.82 2.25 -8.26
N GLU A 8 -1.00 1.08 -8.86
CA GLU A 8 -2.06 0.14 -8.47
C GLU A 8 -1.94 -0.29 -7.01
N PHE A 9 -0.72 -0.54 -6.54
CA PHE A 9 -0.43 -0.78 -5.13
C PHE A 9 -0.96 0.36 -4.23
N GLN A 10 -0.77 1.61 -4.66
CA GLN A 10 -1.23 2.78 -3.92
C GLN A 10 -2.76 2.89 -3.92
N LEU A 11 -3.42 2.55 -5.03
CA LEU A 11 -4.88 2.51 -5.11
C LEU A 11 -5.46 1.47 -4.15
N ILE A 12 -4.89 0.26 -4.12
CA ILE A 12 -5.34 -0.82 -3.22
C ILE A 12 -5.11 -0.44 -1.75
N ALA A 13 -3.91 0.05 -1.43
CA ALA A 13 -3.58 0.50 -0.08
C ALA A 13 -4.57 1.57 0.40
N ASN A 14 -4.79 2.62 -0.42
CA ASN A 14 -5.71 3.70 -0.10
C ASN A 14 -7.16 3.22 0.03
N ALA A 15 -7.62 2.32 -0.86
CA ALA A 15 -8.97 1.77 -0.81
C ALA A 15 -9.23 0.97 0.47
N LYS A 16 -8.17 0.40 1.07
CA LYS A 16 -8.24 -0.32 2.34
C LYS A 16 -7.97 0.56 3.56
N GLY A 17 -7.68 1.85 3.38
CA GLY A 17 -7.34 2.77 4.45
C GLY A 17 -5.89 2.66 4.95
N TRP A 18 -4.99 2.01 4.22
CA TRP A 18 -3.58 1.87 4.58
C TRP A 18 -2.70 2.95 3.96
N LYS A 19 -1.80 3.51 4.76
CA LYS A 19 -0.72 4.37 4.26
C LYS A 19 0.57 3.58 4.03
N PHE A 20 1.42 4.08 3.14
CA PHE A 20 2.71 3.45 2.82
C PHE A 20 3.61 3.33 4.05
N GLU A 21 3.69 4.36 4.90
CA GLU A 21 4.44 4.30 6.15
C GLU A 21 4.00 3.15 7.06
N GLU A 22 2.71 2.85 7.11
CA GLU A 22 2.12 1.83 7.97
C GLU A 22 2.36 0.43 7.44
N ILE A 23 2.19 0.25 6.12
CA ILE A 23 2.52 -1.00 5.44
C ILE A 23 4.02 -1.28 5.58
N ALA A 24 4.85 -0.26 5.36
CA ALA A 24 6.30 -0.35 5.52
C ALA A 24 6.67 -0.77 6.94
N LYS A 25 6.09 -0.12 7.97
CA LYS A 25 6.28 -0.50 9.37
C LYS A 25 5.82 -1.93 9.66
N ARG A 26 4.66 -2.33 9.13
CA ARG A 26 4.08 -3.68 9.32
C ARG A 26 4.95 -4.77 8.69
N TRP A 27 5.56 -4.50 7.54
CA TRP A 27 6.40 -5.45 6.81
C TRP A 27 7.90 -5.32 7.14
N GLY A 28 8.27 -4.45 8.09
CA GLY A 28 9.67 -4.22 8.46
C GLY A 28 10.53 -3.62 7.34
N LYS A 29 9.90 -2.85 6.43
CA LYS A 29 10.56 -2.19 5.29
C LYS A 29 10.62 -0.68 5.52
N SER A 30 11.46 -0.01 4.76
CA SER A 30 11.44 1.46 4.68
C SER A 30 10.38 1.94 3.69
N GLU A 31 9.85 3.14 3.90
CA GLU A 31 8.89 3.79 2.99
C GLU A 31 9.48 3.96 1.57
N ARG A 32 10.79 4.21 1.46
CA ARG A 32 11.50 4.27 0.18
C ARG A 32 11.48 2.94 -0.57
N GLN A 33 11.71 1.83 0.15
CA GLN A 33 11.60 0.49 -0.44
C GLN A 33 10.16 0.19 -0.85
N LEU A 34 9.19 0.60 -0.04
CA LEU A 34 7.78 0.41 -0.36
C LEU A 34 7.36 1.23 -1.59
N SER A 35 7.85 2.46 -1.72
CA SER A 35 7.62 3.28 -2.91
C SER A 35 8.22 2.65 -4.17
N ARG A 36 9.39 2.02 -4.04
CA ARG A 36 10.02 1.27 -5.14
C ARG A 36 9.20 0.03 -5.52
N ILE A 37 8.70 -0.71 -4.52
CA ILE A 37 7.79 -1.86 -4.70
C ILE A 37 6.50 -1.43 -5.41
N ALA A 38 5.87 -0.37 -4.90
CA ALA A 38 4.65 0.19 -5.45
C ALA A 38 4.82 0.64 -6.91
N LYS A 39 6.01 1.15 -7.27
CA LYS A 39 6.37 1.53 -8.63
C LYS A 39 6.72 0.33 -9.53
N ALA A 40 7.31 -0.72 -8.96
CA ALA A 40 7.60 -1.96 -9.68
C ALA A 40 6.30 -2.69 -10.07
N GLY A 41 5.28 -2.66 -9.21
CA GLY A 41 3.97 -3.23 -9.50
C GLY A 41 4.01 -4.75 -9.68
N GLU A 42 4.91 -5.43 -8.98
CA GLU A 42 5.00 -6.89 -9.07
C GLU A 42 3.72 -7.54 -8.50
N GLN A 43 3.24 -8.58 -9.18
CA GLN A 43 2.02 -9.28 -8.79
C GLN A 43 2.07 -9.79 -7.35
N ARG A 44 3.25 -10.26 -6.91
CA ARG A 44 3.48 -10.69 -5.52
C ARG A 44 3.24 -9.57 -4.49
N ASP A 45 3.65 -8.34 -4.81
CA ASP A 45 3.47 -7.20 -3.92
C ASP A 45 2.03 -6.67 -3.96
N LEU A 46 1.38 -6.73 -5.12
CA LEU A 46 -0.05 -6.46 -5.29
C LEU A 46 -0.91 -7.45 -4.49
N ASP A 47 -0.56 -8.74 -4.52
CA ASP A 47 -1.22 -9.77 -3.71
C ASP A 47 -1.00 -9.53 -2.22
N ALA A 48 0.21 -9.10 -1.82
CA ALA A 48 0.51 -8.78 -0.42
C ALA A 48 -0.33 -7.60 0.10
N VAL A 49 -0.51 -6.53 -0.69
CA VAL A 49 -1.36 -5.38 -0.30
C VAL A 49 -2.84 -5.72 -0.38
N ASN A 50 -3.26 -6.56 -1.33
CA ASN A 50 -4.63 -7.08 -1.41
C ASN A 50 -5.00 -7.94 -0.19
N GLY A 51 -4.05 -8.71 0.35
CA GLY A 51 -4.21 -9.51 1.56
C GLY A 51 -4.29 -8.69 2.85
N LEU A 52 -4.03 -7.37 2.83
CA LEU A 52 -4.16 -6.55 4.03
C LEU A 52 -5.64 -6.44 4.45
N PRO A 53 -5.94 -6.52 5.75
CA PRO A 53 -7.30 -6.30 6.25
C PRO A 53 -7.73 -4.86 6.00
N ASN A 54 -9.03 -4.59 5.80
CA ASN A 54 -9.51 -3.22 5.62
C ASN A 54 -9.45 -2.49 6.97
N LYS A 55 -8.71 -1.38 7.05
CA LYS A 55 -8.61 -0.59 8.29
C LYS A 55 -9.94 0.06 8.69
N ASP A 56 -10.76 0.43 7.71
CA ASP A 56 -12.07 1.03 7.96
C ASP A 56 -13.07 0.06 8.61
N ASN A 57 -12.82 -1.26 8.56
CA ASN A 57 -13.65 -2.24 9.28
C ASN A 57 -13.32 -2.35 10.77
N GLU A 58 -12.27 -1.69 11.28
CA GLU A 58 -11.87 -1.75 12.69
C GLU A 58 -12.39 -0.55 13.51
N GLN A 59 -13.08 0.42 12.90
CA GLN A 59 -13.67 1.58 13.61
C GLN A 59 -15.20 1.61 13.64
N LYS A 60 -15.86 0.54 13.17
CA LYS A 60 -17.31 0.35 13.34
C LYS A 60 -17.61 -1.06 13.87
N GLY A 61 -17.26 -1.29 15.13
CA GLY A 61 -17.62 -2.46 15.92
C GLY A 61 -17.52 -2.13 17.39
#